data_AF-A0A9P8DF33-F1
#
_entry.id   AF-A0A9P8DF33-F1
#
_cell.length_a   1.000
_cell.length_b   1.000
_cell.length_c   1.000
_cell.angle_alpha   90.00
_cell.angle_beta   90.00
_cell.angle_gamma   90.00
#
_symmetry.space_group_name_H-M   'P 1'
#
loop_
_entity.id
_entity.type
_entity.pdbx_description
1 polymer ?
#
loop_
_entity_poly.entity_id
_entity_poly.type
_entity_poly.pdbx_seq_one_letter_code
_entity_poly.pdbx_strand_id
1 'polypeptide(L)'
;MASSSTGAWPLPPLYQPLNKDKREMRLLEILPNTSDGLVNCKLHTVLLTPDLYYTCISYVWGDPTVTEDIVVDGVTRQVTVSRATALRHLKQHWIDIERKSDPGLNTSKFRLWADALCINQQDLTERLHQVGMMADIYSSAAMVMAWITASGKVVQKAFKAFER
;
A
#
# COMPACT_ATOMS: atom_id res chain seq x y z
N MET A 1 -22.34 16.73 -39.61
CA MET A 1 -21.08 16.00 -39.34
C MET A 1 -20.13 16.96 -38.64
N ALA A 2 -19.98 16.82 -37.34
CA ALA A 2 -18.88 17.40 -36.56
C ALA A 2 -18.69 16.46 -35.37
N SER A 3 -17.79 15.50 -35.53
CA SER A 3 -17.31 14.61 -34.49
C SER A 3 -16.39 15.39 -33.56
N SER A 4 -16.87 15.71 -32.36
CA SER A 4 -16.09 16.32 -31.29
C SER A 4 -15.15 15.29 -30.70
N SER A 5 -13.87 15.38 -31.06
CA SER A 5 -12.77 14.69 -30.39
C SER A 5 -12.62 15.22 -28.95
N THR A 6 -12.91 14.37 -27.97
CA THR A 6 -12.58 14.62 -26.55
C THR A 6 -11.07 14.69 -26.40
N GLY A 7 -10.54 15.90 -26.17
CA GLY A 7 -9.15 16.11 -25.82
C GLY A 7 -8.85 15.48 -24.45
N ALA A 8 -8.21 14.32 -24.44
CA ALA A 8 -7.67 13.72 -23.23
C ALA A 8 -6.41 14.52 -22.83
N TRP A 9 -6.53 15.39 -21.83
CA TRP A 9 -5.37 15.94 -21.15
C TRP A 9 -4.56 14.77 -20.57
N PRO A 10 -3.22 14.73 -20.71
CA PRO A 10 -2.44 13.65 -20.11
C PRO A 10 -2.71 13.64 -18.61
N LEU A 11 -3.14 12.48 -18.09
CA LEU A 11 -3.27 12.29 -16.65
C LEU A 11 -1.91 12.62 -16.00
N PRO A 12 -1.90 13.34 -14.86
CA PRO A 12 -0.66 13.60 -14.15
C PRO A 12 0.04 12.26 -13.83
N PRO A 13 1.38 12.24 -13.75
CA PRO A 13 2.09 11.05 -13.33
C PRO A 13 1.58 10.62 -11.95
N LEU A 14 1.36 9.31 -11.78
CA LEU A 14 0.90 8.71 -10.52
C LEU A 14 1.79 9.15 -9.34
N TYR A 15 3.10 9.24 -9.58
CA TYR A 15 4.08 9.60 -8.57
C TYR A 15 4.55 11.04 -8.75
N GLN A 16 4.29 11.87 -7.74
CA GLN A 16 4.97 13.15 -7.55
C GLN A 16 6.31 12.94 -6.85
N PRO A 17 7.43 13.55 -7.27
CA PRO A 17 8.74 13.32 -6.67
C PRO A 17 8.77 13.52 -5.15
N LEU A 18 9.44 12.62 -4.43
CA LEU A 18 9.64 12.74 -2.98
C LEU A 18 10.86 13.60 -2.66
N ASN A 19 10.73 14.48 -1.66
CA ASN A 19 11.84 15.23 -1.13
C ASN A 19 12.67 14.37 -0.16
N LYS A 20 13.82 13.90 -0.66
CA LYS A 20 14.78 13.08 0.09
C LYS A 20 15.33 13.75 1.35
N ASP A 21 15.50 15.07 1.33
CA ASP A 21 16.10 15.82 2.44
C ASP A 21 15.12 15.98 3.61
N LYS A 22 13.82 15.82 3.32
CA LYS A 22 12.74 15.88 4.31
C LYS A 22 12.27 14.50 4.80
N ARG A 23 12.87 13.41 4.29
CA ARG A 23 12.41 12.03 4.56
C ARG A 23 10.93 11.84 4.20
N GLU A 24 10.53 12.38 3.05
CA GLU A 24 9.18 12.14 2.52
C GLU A 24 8.99 10.67 2.12
N MET A 25 7.78 10.17 2.33
CA MET A 25 7.32 8.85 1.92
C MET A 25 5.87 8.95 1.46
N ARG A 26 5.33 7.88 0.86
CA ARG A 26 3.90 7.80 0.52
C ARG A 26 3.19 6.79 1.40
N LEU A 27 1.98 7.12 1.82
CA LEU A 27 1.05 6.18 2.42
C LEU A 27 -0.14 5.97 1.49
N LEU A 28 -0.62 4.73 1.44
CA LEU A 28 -1.77 4.31 0.67
C LEU A 28 -3.01 4.35 1.56
N GLU A 29 -4.05 5.01 1.08
CA GLU A 29 -5.41 4.95 1.63
C GLU A 29 -6.23 3.99 0.77
N ILE A 30 -6.88 3.02 1.40
CA ILE A 30 -7.86 2.16 0.74
C ILE A 30 -9.23 2.83 0.82
N LEU A 31 -9.77 3.18 -0.35
CA LEU A 31 -11.07 3.81 -0.50
C LEU A 31 -12.19 2.77 -0.37
N PRO A 32 -13.44 3.19 -0.09
CA PRO A 32 -14.58 2.28 -0.13
C PRO A 32 -14.67 1.55 -1.48
N ASN A 33 -15.04 0.28 -1.44
CA ASN A 33 -15.18 -0.53 -2.65
C ASN A 33 -16.15 0.14 -3.63
N THR A 34 -15.73 0.23 -4.88
CA THR A 34 -16.56 0.66 -6.00
C THR A 34 -17.44 -0.49 -6.47
N SER A 35 -18.51 -0.18 -7.19
CA SER A 35 -19.47 -1.20 -7.69
C SER A 35 -18.86 -2.19 -8.68
N ASP A 36 -17.68 -1.89 -9.23
CA ASP A 36 -16.90 -2.77 -10.11
C ASP A 36 -16.09 -3.84 -9.35
N GLY A 37 -16.06 -3.77 -8.01
CA GLY A 37 -15.30 -4.72 -7.16
C GLY A 37 -13.79 -4.53 -7.19
N LEU A 38 -13.28 -3.49 -7.86
CA LEU A 38 -11.85 -3.19 -7.90
C LEU A 38 -11.39 -2.55 -6.59
N VAL A 39 -10.16 -2.87 -6.19
CA VAL A 39 -9.52 -2.16 -5.10
C VAL A 39 -9.19 -0.75 -5.59
N ASN A 40 -9.71 0.25 -4.89
CA ASN A 40 -9.44 1.65 -5.19
C ASN A 40 -8.64 2.29 -4.07
N CYS A 41 -7.58 2.99 -4.42
CA CYS A 41 -6.61 3.55 -3.49
C CYS A 41 -6.22 4.98 -3.84
N LYS A 42 -5.75 5.70 -2.82
CA LYS A 42 -5.19 7.04 -2.96
C LYS A 42 -3.80 7.10 -2.32
N LEU A 43 -2.84 7.74 -2.98
CA LEU A 43 -1.53 7.99 -2.39
C LEU A 43 -1.51 9.34 -1.67
N HIS A 44 -0.84 9.37 -0.51
CA HIS A 44 -0.63 10.56 0.29
C HIS A 44 0.86 10.71 0.55
N THR A 45 1.47 11.80 0.09
CA THR A 45 2.84 12.16 0.47
C THR A 45 2.84 12.71 1.89
N VAL A 46 3.69 12.14 2.75
CA VAL A 46 3.83 12.50 4.17
C VAL A 46 5.31 12.54 4.56
N LEU A 47 5.60 13.16 5.70
CA LEU A 47 6.93 13.15 6.31
C LEU A 47 7.02 12.00 7.32
N LEU A 48 8.11 11.24 7.30
CA LEU A 48 8.38 10.24 8.33
C LEU A 48 8.80 10.94 9.64
N THR A 49 7.83 11.18 10.52
CA THR A 49 8.00 11.78 11.86
C THR A 49 7.67 10.77 12.97
N PRO A 50 8.15 10.97 14.21
CA PRO A 50 7.89 10.05 15.32
C PRO A 50 6.41 9.89 15.71
N ASP A 51 5.58 10.89 15.41
CA ASP A 51 4.14 10.92 15.70
C ASP A 51 3.27 10.44 14.53
N LEU A 52 3.88 10.10 13.38
CA LEU A 52 3.15 9.61 12.22
C LEU A 52 2.54 8.22 12.52
N TYR A 53 1.21 8.15 12.54
CA TYR A 53 0.49 6.89 12.71
C TYR A 53 0.17 6.25 11.35
N TYR A 54 0.65 5.02 11.15
CA TYR A 54 0.38 4.21 9.95
C TYR A 54 0.68 2.74 10.19
N THR A 55 0.18 1.89 9.29
CA THR A 55 0.44 0.45 9.28
C THR A 55 1.41 0.09 8.16
N CYS A 56 2.43 -0.70 8.44
CA CYS A 56 3.23 -1.33 7.39
C CYS A 56 2.63 -2.67 7.00
N ILE A 57 2.76 -3.05 5.73
CA ILE A 57 2.40 -4.39 5.29
C ILE A 57 3.65 -5.15 4.83
N SER A 58 3.67 -6.44 5.15
CA SER A 58 4.66 -7.38 4.63
C SER A 58 3.88 -8.50 3.97
N TYR A 59 4.10 -8.76 2.69
CA TYR A 59 3.33 -9.75 1.96
C TYR A 59 4.25 -10.58 1.07
N VAL A 60 3.83 -11.82 0.81
CA VAL A 60 4.50 -12.64 -0.20
C VAL A 60 4.17 -12.06 -1.57
N TRP A 61 5.20 -11.79 -2.37
CA TRP A 61 5.04 -11.22 -3.71
C TRP A 61 4.13 -12.08 -4.61
N GLY A 62 4.15 -13.41 -4.44
CA GLY A 62 3.40 -14.32 -5.30
C GLY A 62 4.03 -14.48 -6.68
N ASP A 63 3.26 -15.01 -7.62
CA ASP A 63 3.70 -15.14 -9.01
C ASP A 63 3.57 -13.77 -9.72
N PRO A 64 4.66 -13.17 -10.22
CA PRO A 64 4.61 -11.88 -10.92
C PRO A 64 3.85 -11.93 -12.24
N THR A 65 3.62 -13.11 -12.81
CA THR A 65 2.85 -13.29 -14.05
C THR A 65 1.34 -13.38 -13.82
N VAL A 66 0.92 -13.54 -12.57
CA VAL A 66 -0.50 -13.65 -12.20
C VAL A 66 -0.92 -12.37 -11.49
N THR A 67 -1.53 -11.47 -12.25
CA THR A 67 -1.89 -10.12 -11.81
C THR A 67 -3.39 -9.84 -11.93
N GLU A 68 -3.85 -8.90 -11.11
CA GLU A 68 -5.18 -8.30 -11.17
C GLU A 68 -5.05 -6.78 -11.19
N ASP A 69 -6.08 -6.11 -11.70
CA ASP A 69 -6.13 -4.66 -11.74
C ASP A 69 -6.57 -4.07 -10.40
N ILE A 70 -5.94 -2.97 -10.03
CA ILE A 70 -6.38 -2.04 -8.99
C ILE A 70 -6.34 -0.62 -9.55
N VAL A 71 -7.02 0.31 -8.87
CA VAL A 71 -6.99 1.73 -9.20
C VAL A 71 -6.22 2.48 -8.12
N VAL A 72 -5.23 3.29 -8.50
CA VAL A 72 -4.48 4.16 -7.59
C VAL A 72 -4.50 5.58 -8.17
N ASP A 73 -5.04 6.54 -7.43
CA ASP A 73 -5.22 7.93 -7.88
C ASP A 73 -5.90 8.04 -9.27
N GLY A 74 -6.85 7.15 -9.54
CA GLY A 74 -7.57 7.09 -10.82
C GLY A 74 -6.80 6.41 -11.96
N VAL A 75 -5.58 5.91 -11.71
CA VAL A 75 -4.76 5.19 -12.69
C VAL A 75 -4.82 3.68 -12.43
N THR A 76 -5.18 2.90 -13.46
CA THR A 76 -5.17 1.44 -13.39
C THR A 76 -3.74 0.90 -13.27
N ARG A 77 -3.54 -0.03 -12.34
CA ARG A 77 -2.26 -0.69 -12.08
C ARG A 77 -2.47 -2.19 -11.95
N GLN A 78 -1.63 -2.95 -12.65
CA GLN A 78 -1.55 -4.40 -12.44
C GLN A 78 -0.72 -4.69 -11.21
N VAL A 79 -1.29 -5.52 -10.34
CA VAL A 79 -0.62 -6.01 -9.14
C VAL A 79 -0.79 -7.51 -9.04
N THR A 80 0.19 -8.20 -8.46
CA THR A 80 0.08 -9.62 -8.15
C THR A 80 -1.17 -9.92 -7.34
N VAL A 81 -1.83 -11.06 -7.59
CA VAL A 81 -3.05 -11.48 -6.87
C VAL A 81 -2.89 -11.43 -5.35
N SER A 82 -1.71 -11.84 -4.84
CA SER A 82 -1.39 -11.80 -3.40
C SER A 82 -1.58 -10.39 -2.80
N ARG A 83 -1.08 -9.37 -3.51
CA ARG A 83 -1.17 -7.97 -3.12
C ARG A 83 -2.59 -7.42 -3.26
N ALA A 84 -3.28 -7.70 -4.36
CA ALA A 84 -4.69 -7.30 -4.52
C ALA A 84 -5.55 -7.87 -3.38
N THR A 85 -5.35 -9.16 -3.09
CA THR A 85 -6.06 -9.86 -2.00
C THR A 85 -5.72 -9.25 -0.64
N ALA A 86 -4.45 -8.96 -0.36
CA ALA A 86 -4.06 -8.27 0.87
C ALA A 86 -4.83 -6.95 1.02
N LEU A 87 -4.82 -6.10 -0.01
CA LEU A 87 -5.51 -4.80 0.04
C LEU A 87 -7.02 -4.93 0.29
N ARG A 88 -7.69 -5.94 -0.30
CA ARG A 88 -9.13 -6.17 -0.06
C ARG A 88 -9.47 -6.44 1.41
N HIS A 89 -8.58 -7.10 2.14
CA HIS A 89 -8.87 -7.60 3.49
C HIS A 89 -8.20 -6.80 4.61
N LEU A 90 -7.04 -6.18 4.36
CA LEU A 90 -6.21 -5.53 5.38
C LEU A 90 -6.96 -4.47 6.19
N LYS A 91 -7.76 -3.62 5.53
CA LYS A 91 -8.51 -2.56 6.21
C LYS A 91 -9.50 -3.15 7.22
N GLN A 92 -10.23 -4.20 6.85
CA GLN A 92 -11.18 -4.84 7.75
C GLN A 92 -10.46 -5.52 8.93
N HIS A 93 -9.37 -6.23 8.67
CA HIS A 93 -8.59 -6.85 9.73
C HIS A 93 -8.00 -5.83 10.71
N TRP A 94 -7.49 -4.70 10.21
CA TRP A 94 -7.02 -3.59 11.06
C TRP A 94 -8.16 -3.04 11.92
N ILE A 95 -9.35 -2.81 11.33
CA ILE A 95 -10.54 -2.37 12.06
C ILE A 95 -10.89 -3.35 13.19
N ASP A 96 -10.88 -4.65 12.93
CA ASP A 96 -11.25 -5.67 13.90
C ASP A 96 -10.25 -5.78 15.05
N ILE A 97 -8.97 -5.45 14.80
CA ILE A 97 -7.92 -5.39 15.83
C ILE A 97 -8.09 -4.14 16.68
N GLU A 98 -8.11 -2.96 16.06
CA GLU A 98 -8.12 -1.67 16.76
C GLU A 98 -9.42 -1.43 17.52
N ARG A 99 -10.57 -1.89 17.01
CA ARG A 99 -11.87 -1.75 17.70
C ARG A 99 -11.92 -2.42 19.07
N LYS A 100 -11.05 -3.40 19.32
CA LYS A 100 -10.95 -4.04 20.65
C LYS A 100 -10.43 -3.06 21.69
N SER A 101 -9.60 -2.10 21.28
CA SER A 101 -8.99 -1.09 22.14
C SER A 101 -9.69 0.27 22.05
N ASP A 102 -10.25 0.61 20.89
CA ASP A 102 -10.99 1.85 20.64
C ASP A 102 -12.36 1.58 19.98
N PRO A 103 -13.45 1.46 20.76
CA PRO A 103 -14.80 1.30 20.20
C PRO A 103 -15.26 2.48 19.33
N GLY A 104 -14.65 3.66 19.49
CA GLY A 104 -14.93 4.88 18.73
C GLY A 104 -14.06 5.06 17.48
N LEU A 105 -13.32 4.02 17.08
CA LEU A 105 -12.29 4.08 16.03
C LEU A 105 -12.79 4.78 14.76
N ASN A 106 -12.12 5.89 14.43
CA ASN A 106 -12.29 6.54 13.13
C ASN A 106 -11.51 5.81 12.04
N THR A 107 -12.19 4.90 11.34
CA THR A 107 -11.60 4.05 10.29
C THR A 107 -11.12 4.80 9.05
N SER A 108 -11.52 6.06 8.85
CA SER A 108 -11.01 6.89 7.76
C SER A 108 -9.53 7.26 7.93
N LYS A 109 -8.98 7.12 9.15
CA LYS A 109 -7.57 7.36 9.44
C LYS A 109 -6.65 6.22 9.03
N PHE A 110 -7.19 5.07 8.61
CA PHE A 110 -6.37 3.95 8.18
C PHE A 110 -5.49 4.36 6.98
N ARG A 111 -4.18 4.22 7.17
CA ARG A 111 -3.14 4.49 6.16
C ARG A 111 -2.13 3.37 6.23
N LEU A 112 -1.73 2.85 5.07
CA LEU A 112 -0.79 1.75 5.00
C LEU A 112 0.44 2.10 4.14
N TRP A 113 1.59 1.54 4.49
CA TRP A 113 2.77 1.56 3.64
C TRP A 113 2.97 0.18 3.01
N ALA A 114 3.03 0.17 1.68
CA ALA A 114 3.31 -1.01 0.86
C ALA A 114 4.39 -0.65 -0.16
N ASP A 115 5.60 -1.16 0.02
CA ASP A 115 6.79 -0.89 -0.81
C ASP A 115 6.50 -0.82 -2.32
N ALA A 116 5.82 -1.81 -2.90
CA ALA A 116 5.57 -1.91 -4.33
C ALA A 116 4.55 -0.89 -4.88
N LEU A 117 3.85 -0.15 -4.01
CA LEU A 117 2.89 0.90 -4.38
C LEU A 117 3.31 2.28 -3.88
N CYS A 118 3.89 2.38 -2.69
CA CYS A 118 4.31 3.63 -2.08
C CYS A 118 5.61 4.17 -2.67
N ILE A 119 6.46 3.29 -3.23
CA ILE A 119 7.70 3.64 -3.91
C ILE A 119 7.47 3.60 -5.42
N ASN A 120 7.94 4.63 -6.12
CA ASN A 120 8.02 4.64 -7.57
C ASN A 120 9.10 3.66 -8.04
N GLN A 121 8.69 2.45 -8.39
CA GLN A 121 9.59 1.37 -8.81
C GLN A 121 10.36 1.67 -10.10
N GLN A 122 9.93 2.67 -10.89
CA GLN A 122 10.59 3.08 -12.14
C GLN A 122 11.65 4.17 -11.93
N ASP A 123 11.65 4.83 -10.77
CA ASP A 123 12.69 5.78 -10.39
C ASP A 123 13.72 5.09 -9.51
N LEU A 124 14.88 4.78 -10.08
CA LEU A 124 15.96 4.12 -9.34
C LEU A 124 16.46 4.95 -8.17
N THR A 125 16.49 6.28 -8.29
CA THR A 125 16.98 7.18 -7.24
C THR A 125 16.01 7.17 -6.06
N GLU A 126 14.72 7.31 -6.34
CA GLU A 126 13.68 7.21 -5.31
C GLU A 126 13.70 5.83 -4.66
N ARG A 127 13.77 4.75 -5.46
CA ARG A 127 13.77 3.38 -4.97
C ARG A 127 14.94 3.10 -4.03
N LEU A 128 16.16 3.49 -4.41
CA LEU A 128 17.35 3.30 -3.57
C LEU A 128 17.22 4.09 -2.27
N HIS A 129 16.72 5.32 -2.33
CA HIS A 129 16.55 6.15 -1.14
C HIS A 129 15.50 5.56 -0.18
N GLN A 130 14.31 5.19 -0.68
CA GLN A 130 13.24 4.62 0.14
C GLN A 130 13.62 3.24 0.70
N VAL A 131 14.34 2.41 -0.08
CA VAL A 131 14.89 1.13 0.41
C VAL A 131 15.90 1.38 1.55
N GLY A 132 16.74 2.40 1.43
CA GLY A 132 17.64 2.83 2.51
C GLY A 132 16.92 3.29 3.78
N MET A 133 15.66 3.74 3.67
CA MET A 133 14.81 4.15 4.79
C MET A 133 13.93 3.01 5.34
N MET A 134 13.92 1.82 4.74
CA MET A 134 12.96 0.76 5.13
C MET A 134 13.04 0.38 6.60
N ALA A 135 14.24 0.31 7.19
CA ALA A 135 14.38 0.01 8.61
C ALA A 135 13.66 1.03 9.50
N ASP A 136 13.79 2.33 9.19
CA ASP A 136 13.10 3.40 9.89
C ASP A 136 11.59 3.36 9.66
N ILE A 137 11.15 3.11 8.42
CA ILE A 137 9.73 3.01 8.06
C ILE A 137 9.07 1.84 8.82
N TYR A 138 9.66 0.65 8.81
CA TYR A 138 9.07 -0.48 9.52
C TYR A 138 9.11 -0.33 11.04
N SER A 139 10.20 0.20 11.60
CA SER A 139 10.36 0.38 13.04
C SER A 139 9.48 1.49 13.63
N SER A 140 9.10 2.47 12.80
CA SER A 140 8.25 3.61 13.22
C SER A 140 6.77 3.38 12.94
N ALA A 141 6.39 2.28 12.29
CA ALA A 141 5.00 1.95 12.04
C ALA A 141 4.29 1.57 13.35
N ALA A 142 3.05 2.02 13.53
CA ALA A 142 2.25 1.67 14.70
C ALA A 142 1.90 0.17 14.73
N MET A 143 1.83 -0.45 13.55
CA MET A 143 1.54 -1.87 13.37
C MET A 143 2.22 -2.38 12.09
N VAL A 144 2.66 -3.63 12.11
CA VAL A 144 3.09 -4.35 10.90
C VAL A 144 2.17 -5.55 10.70
N MET A 145 1.47 -5.60 9.56
CA MET A 145 0.60 -6.71 9.20
C MET A 145 1.29 -7.61 8.17
N ALA A 146 1.49 -8.88 8.53
CA ALA A 146 2.02 -9.88 7.62
C ALA A 146 0.87 -10.59 6.87
N TRP A 147 0.87 -10.51 5.54
CA TRP A 147 -0.08 -11.20 4.67
C TRP A 147 0.57 -12.40 4.01
N ILE A 148 0.08 -13.59 4.34
CA ILE A 148 0.63 -14.84 3.85
C ILE A 148 -0.48 -15.60 3.12
N THR A 149 -0.24 -15.96 1.86
CA THR A 149 -1.14 -16.81 1.09
C THR A 149 -0.73 -18.29 1.23
N ALA A 150 -1.70 -19.20 1.18
CA ALA A 150 -1.53 -20.61 1.52
C ALA A 150 -0.68 -21.43 0.52
N SER A 151 -0.06 -20.81 -0.49
CA SER A 151 0.58 -21.53 -1.59
C SER A 151 2.07 -21.86 -1.41
N GLY A 152 2.67 -21.62 -0.23
CA GLY A 152 4.09 -21.88 0.00
C GLY A 152 4.39 -22.80 1.19
N LYS A 153 5.30 -23.76 1.03
CA LYS A 153 5.93 -24.53 2.14
C LYS A 153 6.63 -23.63 3.19
N VAL A 154 6.75 -22.33 2.92
CA VAL A 154 7.44 -21.30 3.73
C VAL A 154 6.60 -20.83 4.92
N VAL A 155 5.26 -20.95 4.87
CA VAL A 155 4.36 -20.42 5.91
C VAL A 155 4.66 -21.03 7.29
N GLN A 156 4.97 -22.33 7.35
CA GLN A 156 5.25 -23.03 8.61
C GLN A 156 6.54 -22.56 9.33
N LYS A 157 7.53 -22.02 8.60
CA LYS A 157 8.77 -21.51 9.21
C LYS A 157 8.62 -20.10 9.77
N ALA A 158 7.78 -19.27 9.14
CA ALA A 158 7.54 -17.90 9.59
C ALA A 158 6.91 -17.88 10.99
N PHE A 159 5.85 -18.67 11.23
CA PHE A 159 5.20 -18.73 12.55
C PHE A 159 6.14 -19.18 13.67
N LYS A 160 7.04 -20.14 13.43
CA LYS A 160 8.04 -20.58 14.43
C LYS A 160 9.08 -19.52 14.81
N ALA A 161 9.27 -18.49 13.98
CA ALA A 161 10.23 -17.42 14.26
C ALA A 161 9.63 -16.27 15.10
N PHE A 162 8.30 -16.14 15.12
CA PHE A 162 7.59 -15.08 15.85
C PHE A 162 7.19 -15.48 17.28
N GLU A 163 7.37 -16.74 17.69
CA GLU A 163 7.11 -17.24 19.05
C GLU A 163 8.36 -17.17 19.96
N ARG A 164 9.15 -16.08 19.89
CA ARG A 164 10.25 -15.87 20.86
C ARG A 164 9.80 -15.09 22.07
#